data_AF-A0A528HK71-F1
#
_entry.id   AF-A0A528HK71-F1
#
_cell.length_a   1.000
_cell.length_b   1.000
_cell.length_c   1.000
_cell.angle_alpha   90.00
_cell.angle_beta   90.00
_cell.angle_gamma   90.00
#
_symmetry.space_group_name_H-M   'P 1'
#
loop_
_entity.id
_entity.type
_entity.pdbx_description
1 polymer ?
#
loop_
_entity_poly.entity_id
_entity_poly.type
_entity_poly.pdbx_seq_one_letter_code
_entity_poly.pdbx_strand_id
1 'polypeptide(L)'
;MSLPLNAASKSGLNASPVVELRQYTLKPGWRDTLIDIFDGHLIEGQEAAGMIIIGQFRDLDRPDMFIWLRGFDGMEARKNALTAFYGGPVWAEWRDAANATMISSDDVLLLKPAWPGAGFDLSGARRAALPGHEKPSRDNRLSGIVVIKIHHLRPGAEADFD
;
A
#
# COMPACT_ATOMS: atom_id res chain seq x y z
N MET A 1 -24.09 -26.73 -26.91
CA MET A 1 -24.27 -25.26 -26.90
C MET A 1 -23.11 -24.69 -26.11
N SER A 2 -22.10 -24.19 -26.81
CA SER A 2 -20.88 -23.63 -26.24
C SER A 2 -21.13 -22.20 -25.81
N LEU A 3 -20.87 -21.88 -24.55
CA LEU A 3 -20.88 -20.51 -24.04
C LEU A 3 -19.68 -19.74 -24.60
N PRO A 4 -19.81 -18.47 -24.99
CA PRO A 4 -18.68 -17.71 -25.49
C PRO A 4 -17.73 -17.38 -24.33
N LEU A 5 -16.47 -17.81 -24.49
CA LEU A 5 -15.33 -17.32 -23.75
C LEU A 5 -14.99 -15.94 -24.32
N ASN A 6 -15.43 -14.88 -23.66
CA ASN A 6 -14.94 -13.49 -23.75
C ASN A 6 -16.07 -12.50 -23.41
N ALA A 7 -16.35 -12.39 -22.11
CA ALA A 7 -16.72 -11.11 -21.55
C ALA A 7 -15.57 -10.75 -20.61
N ALA A 8 -14.73 -9.79 -21.01
CA ALA A 8 -13.79 -9.18 -20.09
C ALA A 8 -14.61 -8.67 -18.90
N SER A 9 -14.37 -9.25 -17.72
CA SER A 9 -15.06 -8.85 -16.50
C SER A 9 -14.63 -7.43 -16.17
N LYS A 10 -15.41 -6.45 -16.62
CA LYS A 10 -15.41 -5.11 -16.03
C LYS A 10 -16.14 -5.22 -14.68
N SER A 11 -15.50 -5.84 -13.69
CA SER A 11 -15.96 -5.80 -12.31
C SER A 11 -15.02 -4.88 -11.53
N GLY A 12 -15.61 -3.84 -10.93
CA GLY A 12 -14.90 -2.78 -10.24
C GLY A 12 -13.95 -3.29 -9.16
N LEU A 13 -12.70 -2.84 -9.27
CA LEU A 13 -11.75 -2.54 -8.19
C LEU A 13 -11.65 -3.56 -7.05
N ASN A 14 -11.25 -4.79 -7.37
CA ASN A 14 -10.33 -5.50 -6.49
C ASN A 14 -9.03 -4.68 -6.42
N ALA A 15 -8.60 -4.29 -5.22
CA ALA A 15 -7.66 -3.21 -4.92
C ALA A 15 -6.29 -3.25 -5.61
N SER A 16 -5.94 -4.39 -6.19
CA SER A 16 -5.00 -4.56 -7.30
C SER A 16 -4.60 -6.03 -7.42
N PRO A 17 -4.35 -6.54 -8.64
CA PRO A 17 -3.75 -7.87 -8.82
C PRO A 17 -2.34 -7.97 -8.22
N VAL A 18 -1.62 -6.84 -8.12
CA VAL A 18 -0.27 -6.75 -7.58
C VAL A 18 -0.27 -5.84 -6.35
N VAL A 19 0.23 -6.34 -5.23
CA VAL A 19 0.31 -5.62 -3.95
C VAL A 19 1.75 -5.63 -3.44
N GLU A 20 2.21 -4.52 -2.90
CA GLU A 20 3.45 -4.46 -2.13
C GLU A 20 3.15 -4.34 -0.64
N LEU A 21 3.68 -5.28 0.15
CA LEU A 21 3.88 -5.09 1.58
C LEU A 21 5.26 -4.51 1.81
N ARG A 22 5.30 -3.35 2.46
CA ARG A 22 6.53 -2.63 2.76
C ARG A 22 6.72 -2.58 4.27
N GLN A 23 7.91 -2.96 4.70
CA GLN A 23 8.27 -3.09 6.11
C GLN A 23 9.55 -2.30 6.36
N TYR A 24 9.43 -1.19 7.08
CA TYR A 24 10.57 -0.31 7.35
C TYR A 24 11.03 -0.49 8.79
N THR A 25 12.34 -0.68 8.96
CA THR A 25 12.99 -0.55 10.25
C THR A 25 13.33 0.92 10.46
N LEU A 26 12.84 1.50 11.54
CA LEU A 26 13.03 2.91 11.88
C LEU A 26 14.03 3.09 13.01
N LYS A 27 14.53 4.32 13.14
CA LYS A 27 15.24 4.72 14.35
C LYS A 27 14.26 4.74 15.54
N PRO A 28 14.71 4.40 16.77
CA PRO A 28 13.84 4.40 17.94
C PRO A 28 13.13 5.74 18.16
N GLY A 29 11.80 5.72 18.29
CA GLY A 29 10.97 6.91 18.54
C GLY A 29 10.58 7.73 17.30
N TRP A 30 10.95 7.30 16.08
CA TRP A 30 10.70 8.08 14.86
C TRP A 30 9.43 7.68 14.08
N ARG A 31 8.69 6.67 14.54
CA ARG A 31 7.51 6.16 13.84
C ARG A 31 6.43 7.21 13.60
N ASP A 32 6.07 7.98 14.62
CA ASP A 32 5.01 8.99 14.48
C ASP A 32 5.45 10.13 13.56
N THR A 33 6.73 10.54 13.62
CA THR A 33 7.30 11.51 12.65
C THR A 33 7.20 11.01 11.21
N LEU A 34 7.50 9.73 10.96
CA LEU A 34 7.36 9.18 9.62
C LEU A 34 5.89 9.12 9.19
N ILE A 35 4.97 8.76 10.09
CA ILE A 35 3.53 8.77 9.82
C ILE A 35 3.07 10.17 9.42
N ASP A 36 3.48 11.21 10.15
CA ASP A 36 3.11 12.60 9.84
C ASP A 36 3.59 13.03 8.44
N ILE A 37 4.84 12.70 8.08
CA ILE A 37 5.38 12.97 6.74
C ILE A 37 4.61 12.17 5.68
N PHE A 38 4.37 10.88 5.95
CA PHE A 38 3.76 9.98 5.00
C PHE A 38 2.31 10.39 4.70
N ASP A 39 1.51 10.60 5.73
CA ASP A 39 0.11 11.01 5.64
C ASP A 39 -0.04 12.43 5.08
N GLY A 40 0.81 13.35 5.53
CA GLY A 40 0.75 14.75 5.15
C GLY A 40 1.23 15.05 3.73
N HIS A 41 2.17 14.27 3.19
CA HIS A 41 2.87 14.64 1.96
C HIS A 41 3.04 13.52 0.94
N LEU A 42 3.21 12.26 1.37
CA LEU A 42 3.62 11.20 0.45
C LEU A 42 2.46 10.37 -0.11
N ILE A 43 1.32 10.28 0.60
CA ILE A 43 0.17 9.52 0.11
C ILE A 43 -0.38 10.10 -1.20
N GLU A 44 -0.69 11.40 -1.22
CA GLU A 44 -1.34 12.02 -2.38
C GLU A 44 -0.47 11.99 -3.62
N GLY A 45 0.84 12.18 -3.46
CA GLY A 45 1.80 12.06 -4.56
C GLY A 45 1.86 10.64 -5.15
N GLN A 46 1.70 9.61 -4.31
CA GLN A 46 1.64 8.22 -4.79
C GLN A 46 0.31 7.92 -5.49
N GLU A 47 -0.81 8.38 -4.93
CA GLU A 47 -2.14 8.25 -5.52
C GLU A 47 -2.21 8.94 -6.88
N ALA A 48 -1.66 10.15 -6.99
CA ALA A 48 -1.56 10.90 -8.25
C ALA A 48 -0.70 10.19 -9.31
N ALA A 49 0.29 9.39 -8.90
CA ALA A 49 1.10 8.57 -9.79
C ALA A 49 0.42 7.23 -10.18
N GLY A 50 -0.80 6.97 -9.69
CA GLY A 50 -1.60 5.78 -10.02
C GLY A 50 -1.46 4.61 -9.05
N MET A 51 -0.86 4.81 -7.88
CA MET A 51 -0.80 3.78 -6.83
C MET A 51 -2.05 3.81 -5.96
N ILE A 52 -2.47 2.64 -5.46
CA ILE A 52 -3.58 2.54 -4.52
C ILE A 52 -2.99 2.33 -3.12
N ILE A 53 -3.13 3.30 -2.21
CA ILE A 53 -2.70 3.12 -0.81
C ILE A 53 -3.76 2.32 -0.07
N ILE A 54 -3.44 1.06 0.26
CA ILE A 54 -4.39 0.12 0.87
C ILE A 54 -4.50 0.34 2.37
N GLY A 55 -3.37 0.59 3.05
CA GLY A 55 -3.39 0.84 4.48
C GLY A 55 -2.00 0.87 5.13
N GLN A 56 -1.99 1.37 6.37
CA GLN A 56 -0.84 1.43 7.26
C GLN A 56 -1.15 0.69 8.56
N PHE A 57 -0.15 0.06 9.14
CA PHE A 57 -0.29 -0.81 10.30
C PHE A 57 0.76 -0.45 11.34
N ARG A 58 0.32 -0.37 12.60
CA ARG A 58 1.21 -0.28 13.75
C ARG A 58 1.43 -1.68 14.30
N ASP A 59 2.67 -2.12 14.30
CA ASP A 59 3.07 -3.26 15.12
C ASP A 59 3.19 -2.75 16.58
N LEU A 60 2.38 -3.31 17.47
CA LEU A 60 2.33 -2.90 18.88
C LEU A 60 3.53 -3.43 19.66
N ASP A 61 4.08 -4.57 19.24
CA ASP A 61 5.23 -5.21 19.89
C ASP A 61 6.56 -4.70 19.30
N ARG A 62 6.52 -4.14 18.07
CA ARG A 62 7.68 -3.53 17.39
C ARG A 62 7.44 -2.05 17.09
N PRO A 63 7.65 -1.15 18.08
CA PRO A 63 7.35 0.28 17.93
C PRO A 63 8.26 1.02 16.93
N ASP A 64 9.38 0.41 16.55
CA ASP A 64 10.36 0.85 15.56
C ASP A 64 10.06 0.34 14.14
N MET A 65 8.91 -0.30 13.92
CA MET A 65 8.46 -0.73 12.59
C MET A 65 7.38 0.21 12.01
N PHE A 66 7.50 0.50 10.71
CA PHE A 66 6.43 1.10 9.91
C PHE A 66 6.05 0.16 8.78
N ILE A 67 4.81 -0.32 8.80
CA ILE A 67 4.31 -1.36 7.91
C ILE A 67 3.15 -0.79 7.10
N TRP A 68 3.17 -0.96 5.78
CA TRP A 68 2.10 -0.45 4.92
C TRP A 68 1.95 -1.25 3.63
N LEU A 69 0.78 -1.12 3.01
CA LEU A 69 0.39 -1.80 1.77
C LEU A 69 0.02 -0.79 0.70
N ARG A 70 0.48 -1.06 -0.53
CA ARG A 70 -0.02 -0.39 -1.74
C ARG A 70 -0.28 -1.37 -2.88
N GLY A 71 -1.22 -1.03 -3.75
CA GLY A 71 -1.63 -1.81 -4.92
C GLY A 71 -1.25 -1.15 -6.24
N PHE A 72 -1.08 -1.98 -7.27
CA PHE A 72 -0.88 -1.60 -8.67
C PHE A 72 -1.73 -2.43 -9.63
N ASP A 73 -2.23 -1.83 -10.72
CA ASP A 73 -3.05 -2.50 -11.74
C ASP A 73 -2.26 -3.44 -12.67
N GLY A 74 -1.20 -4.07 -12.17
CA GLY A 74 -0.27 -4.92 -12.93
C GLY A 74 1.18 -4.43 -12.87
N MET A 75 2.10 -5.24 -13.39
CA MET A 75 3.54 -4.97 -13.28
C MET A 75 4.02 -3.76 -14.10
N GLU A 76 3.44 -3.52 -15.28
CA GLU A 76 3.77 -2.32 -16.08
C GLU A 76 3.23 -1.04 -15.43
N ALA A 77 2.00 -1.07 -14.90
CA ALA A 77 1.43 0.03 -14.12
C ALA A 77 2.30 0.34 -12.89
N ARG A 78 2.76 -0.71 -12.19
CA ARG A 78 3.71 -0.59 -11.09
C ARG A 78 4.99 0.14 -11.51
N LYS A 79 5.65 -0.32 -12.57
CA LYS A 79 6.89 0.30 -13.06
C LYS A 79 6.69 1.78 -13.35
N ASN A 80 5.65 2.12 -14.11
CA ASN A 80 5.37 3.51 -14.50
C ASN A 80 5.08 4.40 -13.29
N ALA A 81 4.23 3.92 -12.36
CA ALA A 81 3.88 4.67 -11.17
C ALA A 81 5.08 4.93 -10.25
N LEU A 82 5.93 3.91 -10.03
CA LEU A 82 7.13 4.06 -9.21
C LEU A 82 8.14 5.02 -9.85
N THR A 83 8.35 4.93 -11.17
CA THR A 83 9.21 5.87 -11.89
C THR A 83 8.69 7.30 -11.77
N ALA A 84 7.39 7.51 -11.97
CA ALA A 84 6.78 8.83 -11.88
C ALA A 84 6.90 9.43 -10.47
N PHE A 85 6.61 8.63 -9.43
CA PHE A 85 6.66 9.12 -8.05
C PHE A 85 8.09 9.39 -7.57
N TYR A 86 9.00 8.43 -7.69
CA TYR A 86 10.37 8.60 -7.19
C TYR A 86 11.21 9.56 -8.03
N GLY A 87 10.85 9.77 -9.30
CA GLY A 87 11.41 10.83 -10.14
C GLY A 87 10.71 12.19 -9.99
N GLY A 88 9.62 12.26 -9.23
CA GLY A 88 8.75 13.41 -9.13
C GLY A 88 9.15 14.43 -8.05
N PRO A 89 8.56 15.64 -8.09
CA PRO A 89 8.90 16.74 -7.18
C PRO A 89 8.51 16.45 -5.72
N VAL A 90 7.39 15.76 -5.48
CA VAL A 90 6.93 15.43 -4.13
C VAL A 90 7.95 14.56 -3.39
N TRP A 91 8.45 13.50 -4.04
CA TRP A 91 9.51 12.68 -3.45
C TRP A 91 10.81 13.48 -3.31
N ALA A 92 11.20 14.27 -4.32
CA ALA A 92 12.41 15.08 -4.25
C ALA A 92 12.42 16.04 -3.05
N GLU A 93 11.27 16.62 -2.72
CA GLU A 93 11.10 17.53 -1.58
C GLU A 93 11.17 16.81 -0.23
N TRP A 94 10.49 15.66 -0.09
CA TRP A 94 10.27 15.03 1.21
C TRP A 94 11.17 13.83 1.52
N ARG A 95 11.92 13.32 0.54
CA ARG A 95 12.76 12.12 0.70
C ARG A 95 13.79 12.24 1.81
N ASP A 96 14.42 13.40 1.99
CA ASP A 96 15.50 13.55 2.97
C ASP A 96 14.95 13.46 4.39
N ALA A 97 13.81 14.11 4.66
CA ALA A 97 13.11 14.03 5.93
C ALA A 97 12.60 12.60 6.21
N ALA A 98 12.00 11.95 5.21
CA ALA A 98 11.54 10.56 5.35
C ALA A 98 12.70 9.60 5.61
N ASN A 99 13.76 9.64 4.80
CA ASN A 99 14.93 8.78 4.92
C ASN A 99 15.66 8.97 6.26
N ALA A 100 15.68 10.20 6.80
CA ALA A 100 16.28 10.47 8.09
C ALA A 100 15.64 9.68 9.24
N THR A 101 14.39 9.22 9.10
CA THR A 101 13.68 8.41 10.10
C THR A 101 14.05 6.91 10.04
N MET A 102 14.57 6.44 8.91
CA MET A 102 14.68 5.01 8.60
C MET A 102 16.09 4.48 8.86
N ILE A 103 16.17 3.20 9.24
CA ILE A 103 17.37 2.38 9.21
C ILE A 103 17.39 1.54 7.92
N SER A 104 16.25 0.96 7.55
CA SER A 104 16.10 0.18 6.31
C SER A 104 14.68 0.30 5.77
N SER A 105 14.56 0.30 4.44
CA SER A 105 13.30 0.33 3.70
C SER A 105 13.18 -0.77 2.64
N ASP A 106 14.10 -1.73 2.65
CA ASP A 106 14.34 -2.66 1.54
C ASP A 106 13.54 -3.96 1.65
N ASP A 107 12.94 -4.23 2.81
CA ASP A 107 12.01 -5.34 3.01
C ASP A 107 10.66 -5.02 2.34
N VAL A 108 10.58 -5.46 1.08
CA VAL A 108 9.41 -5.29 0.21
C VAL A 108 9.00 -6.67 -0.31
N LEU A 109 7.82 -7.12 0.07
CA LEU A 109 7.22 -8.34 -0.46
C LEU A 109 6.23 -7.98 -1.57
N LEU A 110 6.39 -8.60 -2.73
CA LEU A 110 5.40 -8.56 -3.81
C LEU A 110 4.36 -9.68 -3.57
N LEU A 111 3.09 -9.31 -3.50
CA LEU A 111 1.98 -10.16 -3.10
C LEU A 111 0.89 -10.15 -4.17
N LYS A 112 0.21 -11.28 -4.35
CA LYS A 112 -1.01 -11.40 -5.15
C LYS A 112 -2.10 -12.12 -4.35
N PRO A 113 -3.38 -11.91 -4.65
CA PRO A 113 -4.47 -12.64 -4.01
C PRO A 113 -4.26 -14.16 -4.12
N ALA A 114 -4.41 -14.87 -3.00
CA ALA A 114 -4.17 -16.31 -2.94
C ALA A 114 -5.23 -17.14 -3.69
N TRP A 115 -6.44 -16.61 -3.87
CA TRP A 115 -7.53 -17.20 -4.64
C TRP A 115 -8.49 -16.11 -5.14
N PRO A 116 -9.39 -16.40 -6.13
CA PRO A 116 -10.40 -15.44 -6.57
C PRO A 116 -11.27 -14.94 -5.42
N GLY A 117 -11.36 -13.62 -5.24
CA GLY A 117 -12.09 -12.99 -4.14
C GLY A 117 -11.30 -12.82 -2.83
N ALA A 118 -10.02 -13.23 -2.78
CA ALA A 118 -9.13 -12.97 -1.65
C ALA A 118 -8.48 -11.57 -1.67
N GLY A 119 -8.75 -10.79 -2.72
CA GLY A 119 -8.24 -9.42 -2.84
C GLY A 119 -8.99 -8.46 -1.90
N PHE A 120 -8.41 -7.29 -1.68
CA PHE A 120 -9.15 -6.23 -0.98
C PHE A 120 -10.21 -5.66 -1.93
N ASP A 121 -11.44 -5.50 -1.45
CA ASP A 121 -12.45 -4.70 -2.13
C ASP A 121 -12.40 -3.30 -1.53
N LEU A 122 -11.88 -2.34 -2.30
CA LEU A 122 -11.86 -0.92 -1.93
C LEU A 122 -12.90 -0.12 -2.71
N SER A 123 -13.83 -0.79 -3.39
CA SER A 123 -14.92 -0.11 -4.09
C SER A 123 -15.76 0.71 -3.11
N GLY A 124 -15.92 2.00 -3.39
CA GLY A 124 -16.61 2.93 -2.50
C GLY A 124 -15.82 3.39 -1.27
N ALA A 125 -14.62 2.86 -1.03
CA ALA A 125 -13.73 3.38 0.00
C ALA A 125 -13.07 4.67 -0.52
N ARG A 126 -13.47 5.82 0.03
CA ARG A 126 -12.76 7.07 -0.17
C ARG A 126 -11.95 7.36 1.09
N ARG A 127 -10.62 7.46 0.94
CA ARG A 127 -9.78 7.99 2.02
C ARG A 127 -10.28 9.40 2.34
N ALA A 128 -10.61 9.64 3.60
CA ALA A 128 -10.85 11.01 4.04
C ALA A 128 -9.53 11.77 3.83
N ALA A 129 -9.54 12.81 3.00
CA ALA A 129 -8.42 13.74 2.95
C ALA A 129 -8.18 14.24 4.37
N LEU A 130 -6.93 14.36 4.79
CA LEU A 130 -6.60 14.88 6.12
C LEU A 130 -7.36 16.22 6.30
N PRO A 131 -8.36 16.29 7.19
CA PRO A 131 -8.95 17.58 7.51
C PRO A 131 -7.87 18.31 8.30
N GLY A 132 -7.49 19.50 7.85
CA GLY A 132 -6.52 20.32 8.58
C GLY A 132 -6.90 20.38 10.06
N HIS A 133 -6.10 19.75 10.92
CA HIS A 133 -6.23 19.71 12.37
C HIS A 133 -7.66 19.60 12.96
N GLU A 134 -8.59 18.86 12.36
CA GLU A 134 -9.86 18.54 13.04
C GLU A 134 -9.71 17.28 13.89
N LYS A 135 -10.23 17.37 15.12
CA LYS A 135 -10.13 16.34 16.16
C LYS A 135 -10.59 14.98 15.62
N PRO A 136 -9.88 13.89 15.96
CA PRO A 136 -10.26 12.56 15.53
C PRO A 136 -11.71 12.27 15.94
N SER A 137 -12.48 11.74 15.00
CA SER A 137 -13.83 11.23 15.24
C SER A 137 -13.86 10.42 16.53
N ARG A 138 -14.81 10.73 17.43
CA ARG A 138 -15.02 9.99 18.68
C ARG A 138 -15.54 8.57 18.46
N ASP A 139 -15.85 8.21 17.23
CA ASP A 139 -16.26 6.86 16.89
C ASP A 139 -15.02 5.99 16.63
N ASN A 140 -14.42 5.50 17.71
CA ASN A 140 -13.28 4.58 17.67
C ASN A 140 -13.71 3.13 17.38
N ARG A 141 -14.91 2.92 16.83
CA ARG A 141 -15.37 1.59 16.42
C ARG A 141 -14.63 1.19 15.16
N LEU A 142 -13.81 0.15 15.27
CA LEU A 142 -13.28 -0.55 14.11
C LEU A 142 -14.47 -0.98 13.25
N SER A 143 -14.51 -0.51 12.00
CA SER A 143 -15.56 -0.84 11.03
C SER A 143 -15.47 -2.28 10.55
N GLY A 144 -14.36 -2.97 10.84
CA GLY A 144 -14.15 -4.37 10.55
C GLY A 144 -12.80 -4.87 11.04
N ILE A 145 -12.54 -6.15 10.79
CA ILE A 145 -11.25 -6.79 11.01
C ILE A 145 -10.79 -7.33 9.66
N VAL A 146 -9.53 -7.05 9.32
CA VAL A 146 -8.87 -7.66 8.16
C VAL A 146 -7.83 -8.63 8.69
N VAL A 147 -7.92 -9.90 8.25
CA VAL A 147 -6.93 -10.92 8.55
C VAL A 147 -6.07 -11.15 7.32
N ILE A 148 -4.78 -10.84 7.44
CA ILE A 148 -3.82 -11.05 6.37
C ILE A 148 -2.95 -12.24 6.74
N LYS A 149 -2.89 -13.24 5.87
CA LYS A 149 -1.98 -14.38 6.00
C LYS A 149 -1.04 -14.39 4.81
N ILE A 150 0.25 -14.27 5.10
CA ILE A 150 1.30 -14.24 4.08
C ILE A 150 1.91 -15.64 4.00
N HIS A 151 1.94 -16.18 2.78
CA HIS A 151 2.54 -17.47 2.48
C HIS A 151 3.77 -17.24 1.61
N HIS A 152 4.95 -17.52 2.15
CA HIS A 152 6.18 -17.48 1.36
C HIS A 152 6.22 -18.68 0.41
N LEU A 153 6.42 -18.41 -0.87
CA LEU A 153 6.71 -19.44 -1.85
C LEU A 153 8.18 -19.87 -1.72
N ARG A 154 8.46 -21.11 -2.10
CA ARG A 154 9.85 -21.56 -2.22
C ARG A 154 10.48 -20.86 -3.43
N PRO A 155 11.76 -20.46 -3.34
CA PRO A 155 12.48 -19.97 -4.50
C PRO A 155 12.35 -20.94 -5.70
N GLY A 156 11.95 -20.42 -6.86
CA GLY A 156 11.70 -21.17 -8.09
C GLY A 156 10.29 -21.76 -8.25
N ALA A 157 9.40 -21.55 -7.27
CA ALA A 157 7.99 -21.94 -7.34
C ALA A 157 7.06 -20.72 -7.55
N GLU A 158 7.63 -19.54 -7.75
CA GLU A 158 6.89 -18.32 -8.04
C GLU A 158 6.24 -18.44 -9.44
N ALA A 159 4.93 -18.32 -9.50
CA ALA A 159 4.25 -17.99 -10.74
C ALA A 159 4.37 -16.48 -10.96
N ASP A 160 4.61 -16.06 -12.20
CA ASP A 160 4.77 -14.66 -12.56
C ASP A 160 3.59 -13.79 -12.08
N PHE A 161 3.90 -12.50 -11.91
CA PHE A 161 2.89 -11.47 -11.75
C PHE A 161 2.58 -10.96 -13.16
N ASP A 162 1.36 -11.21 -13.63
CA ASP A 162 0.87 -10.70 -14.92
C ASP A 162 0.74 -9.16 -14.93
#